data_AF-A0A3D9HE39-F1
#
_entry.id   AF-A0A3D9HE39-F1
#
_cell.length_a   1.000
_cell.length_b   1.000
_cell.length_c   1.000
_cell.angle_alpha   90.00
_cell.angle_beta   90.00
_cell.angle_gamma   90.00
#
_symmetry.space_group_name_H-M   'P 1'
#
loop_
_entity.id
_entity.type
_entity.pdbx_description
1 polymer ?
#
loop_
_entity_poly.entity_id
_entity_poly.type
_entity_poly.pdbx_seq_one_letter_code
_entity_poly.pdbx_strand_id
1 'polypeptide(L)'
;MQQQLEHLLEKVQTQPQDAENWVRLMLFAIAQQDRVLLTEVCALRQQLFQDAALLLFQTVYSTYAKDNPTLLQALPAMVDAGGWERSVELVLAFFAGCQEIARGAYETGLARWQRIDAAASDHGPLFAAIPHLAESRNLAVLFNPREPRQDPLPELQWLPGPQPDSVDEEQGPVFLASCDGRYFDRFGTRFIEAIRAHGWVHLHIADPTDDQRQQLAALAGPGVSVTVENTGSWRSSTYYASMRFLRAGAIRQAFGRDLMILDVDIDRVSDLGKLQEMLTEADVGLFDSGLILPWLKYQAAFVFLRAGPEAGRFLECLTDFLLRLLPESGWFVDQSALLMTVNDMVGRTGDISIKPLCYLDGFRFDDYFQSAGSREEKHRFRRDADDGLEVGH
;
A
#
# COMPACT_ATOMS: atom_id res chain seq x y z
N MET A 1 -28.35 17.89 16.84
CA MET A 1 -26.96 18.01 17.30
C MET A 1 -26.88 18.00 18.83
N GLN A 2 -27.43 18.99 19.55
CA GLN A 2 -27.41 19.02 21.02
C GLN A 2 -27.97 17.75 21.69
N GLN A 3 -29.16 17.29 21.29
CA GLN A 3 -29.76 16.06 21.82
C GLN A 3 -28.91 14.80 21.56
N GLN A 4 -28.19 14.74 20.44
CA GLN A 4 -27.31 13.62 20.11
C GLN A 4 -26.06 13.64 21.00
N LEU A 5 -25.49 14.82 21.24
CA LEU A 5 -24.37 14.99 22.17
C LEU A 5 -24.77 14.59 23.60
N GLU A 6 -25.91 15.07 24.09
CA GLU A 6 -26.45 14.72 25.41
C GLU A 6 -26.63 13.21 25.56
N HIS A 7 -27.19 12.55 24.54
CA HIS A 7 -27.36 11.10 24.52
C HIS A 7 -26.02 10.35 24.56
N LEU A 8 -25.02 10.77 23.77
CA LEU A 8 -23.69 10.14 23.76
C LEU A 8 -22.96 10.33 25.10
N LEU A 9 -23.09 11.51 25.71
CA LEU A 9 -22.54 11.79 27.05
C LEU A 9 -23.19 10.92 28.11
N GLU A 10 -24.53 10.79 28.11
CA GLU A 10 -25.27 9.91 29.02
C GLU A 10 -24.81 8.45 28.88
N LYS A 11 -24.59 7.97 27.64
CA LYS A 11 -24.08 6.62 27.38
C LYS A 11 -22.69 6.40 27.94
N VAL A 12 -21.76 7.33 27.73
CA VAL A 12 -20.41 7.25 28.29
C VAL A 12 -20.44 7.29 29.84
N GLN A 13 -21.34 8.07 30.44
CA GLN A 13 -21.48 8.14 31.90
C GLN A 13 -22.09 6.88 32.51
N THR A 14 -23.12 6.31 31.88
CA THR A 14 -23.85 5.14 32.40
C THR A 14 -23.17 3.81 32.05
N GLN A 15 -22.37 3.77 30.98
CA GLN A 15 -21.69 2.57 30.48
C GLN A 15 -20.23 2.88 30.09
N PRO A 16 -19.38 3.38 31.01
CA PRO A 16 -18.03 3.84 30.68
C PRO A 16 -17.10 2.73 30.19
N GLN A 17 -17.41 1.46 30.47
CA GLN A 17 -16.64 0.31 29.99
C GLN A 17 -16.85 -0.01 28.50
N ASP A 18 -17.91 0.51 27.89
CA ASP A 18 -18.22 0.26 26.48
C ASP A 18 -17.43 1.22 25.58
N ALA A 19 -16.38 0.69 24.95
CA ALA A 19 -15.49 1.44 24.06
C ALA A 19 -16.24 2.07 22.86
N GLU A 20 -17.34 1.48 22.38
CA GLU A 20 -18.06 2.00 21.22
C GLU A 20 -18.73 3.35 21.53
N ASN A 21 -19.21 3.54 22.76
CA ASN A 21 -19.78 4.82 23.20
C ASN A 21 -18.74 5.94 23.15
N TRP A 22 -17.50 5.65 23.57
CA TRP A 22 -16.38 6.60 23.49
C TRP A 22 -16.00 6.91 22.05
N VAL A 23 -15.88 5.89 21.19
CA VAL A 23 -15.57 6.03 19.76
C VAL A 23 -16.58 6.97 19.11
N ARG A 24 -17.89 6.72 19.31
CA ARG A 24 -18.96 7.56 18.73
C ARG A 24 -18.91 9.01 19.22
N LEU A 25 -18.62 9.22 20.50
CA LEU A 25 -18.49 10.57 21.07
C LEU A 25 -17.25 11.30 20.53
N MET A 26 -16.11 10.62 20.40
CA MET A 26 -14.90 11.19 19.79
C MET A 26 -15.13 11.53 18.31
N LEU A 27 -15.74 10.63 17.52
CA LEU A 27 -16.08 10.90 16.11
C LEU A 27 -17.04 12.09 15.99
N PHE A 28 -18.02 12.21 16.90
CA PHE A 28 -18.91 13.36 16.96
C PHE A 28 -18.13 14.66 17.18
N ALA A 29 -17.23 14.69 18.17
CA ALA A 29 -16.40 15.86 18.45
C ALA A 29 -15.52 16.24 17.25
N ILE A 30 -14.89 15.27 16.59
CA ILE A 30 -14.08 15.51 15.37
C ILE A 30 -14.94 16.07 14.23
N ALA A 31 -16.10 15.47 13.98
CA ALA A 31 -17.00 15.91 12.92
C ALA A 31 -17.52 17.34 13.14
N GLN A 32 -17.69 17.77 14.41
CA GLN A 32 -18.07 19.14 14.76
C GLN A 32 -16.87 20.10 14.87
N GLN A 33 -15.64 19.62 14.67
CA GLN A 33 -14.40 20.36 14.95
C GLN A 33 -14.34 20.91 16.40
N ASP A 34 -15.04 20.26 17.33
CA ASP A 34 -15.13 20.67 18.73
C ASP A 34 -13.95 20.10 19.53
N ARG A 35 -12.85 20.86 19.51
CA ARG A 35 -11.61 20.49 20.19
C ARG A 35 -11.74 20.47 21.71
N VAL A 36 -12.60 21.33 22.27
CA VAL A 36 -12.81 21.40 23.72
C VAL A 36 -13.46 20.10 24.17
N LEU A 37 -14.56 19.72 23.53
CA LEU A 37 -15.24 18.45 23.80
C LEU A 37 -14.30 17.26 23.62
N LEU A 38 -13.56 17.18 22.51
CA LEU A 38 -12.65 16.05 22.26
C LEU A 38 -11.59 15.94 23.36
N THR A 39 -11.03 17.08 23.78
CA THR A 39 -10.03 17.14 24.85
C THR A 39 -10.60 16.68 26.19
N GLU A 40 -11.79 17.13 26.55
CA GLU A 40 -12.47 16.74 27.79
C GLU A 40 -12.80 15.24 27.81
N VAL A 41 -13.30 14.71 26.69
CA VAL A 41 -13.62 13.28 26.53
C VAL A 41 -12.36 12.43 26.64
N CYS A 42 -11.27 12.81 25.97
CA CYS A 42 -10.01 12.09 26.08
C CYS A 42 -9.39 12.20 27.48
N ALA A 43 -9.48 13.35 28.15
CA ALA A 43 -9.00 13.52 29.52
C ALA A 43 -9.76 12.59 30.49
N LEU A 44 -11.09 12.52 30.37
CA LEU A 44 -11.91 11.61 31.17
C LEU A 44 -11.57 10.14 30.88
N ARG A 45 -11.40 9.76 29.60
CA ARG A 45 -10.98 8.40 29.23
C ARG A 45 -9.61 8.06 29.81
N GLN A 46 -8.66 9.00 29.76
CA GLN A 46 -7.31 8.80 30.29
C GLN A 46 -7.35 8.61 31.81
N GLN A 47 -8.19 9.36 32.52
CA GLN A 47 -8.36 9.21 33.97
C GLN A 47 -8.92 7.83 34.36
N LEU A 48 -9.89 7.32 33.58
CA LEU A 48 -10.59 6.08 33.92
C LEU A 48 -9.84 4.81 33.47
N PHE A 49 -9.20 4.83 32.29
CA PHE A 49 -8.69 3.63 31.63
C PHE A 49 -7.23 3.75 31.17
N GLN A 50 -6.65 4.94 31.24
CA GLN A 50 -5.26 5.23 30.85
C GLN A 50 -4.90 4.93 29.38
N ASP A 51 -5.89 4.84 28.49
CA ASP A 51 -5.72 4.42 27.08
C ASP A 51 -6.28 5.42 26.05
N ALA A 52 -6.52 6.68 26.45
CA ALA A 52 -7.29 7.62 25.62
C ALA A 52 -6.69 7.85 24.22
N ALA A 53 -5.37 7.98 24.14
CA ALA A 53 -4.69 8.19 22.87
C ALA A 53 -4.68 6.93 21.99
N LEU A 54 -4.57 5.73 22.57
CA LEU A 54 -4.71 4.47 21.83
C LEU A 54 -6.14 4.33 21.27
N LEU A 55 -7.15 4.60 22.09
CA LEU A 55 -8.53 4.55 21.66
C LEU A 55 -8.85 5.60 20.59
N LEU A 56 -8.31 6.82 20.72
CA LEU A 56 -8.43 7.85 19.69
C LEU A 56 -7.75 7.43 18.38
N PHE A 57 -6.56 6.83 18.46
CA PHE A 57 -5.89 6.30 17.28
C PHE A 57 -6.75 5.25 16.57
N GLN A 58 -7.26 4.28 17.32
CA GLN A 58 -8.18 3.26 16.80
C GLN A 58 -9.47 3.87 16.24
N THR A 59 -9.98 4.94 16.85
CA THR A 59 -11.16 5.67 16.40
C THR A 59 -10.94 6.26 15.01
N VAL A 60 -9.85 7.01 14.80
CA VAL A 60 -9.55 7.64 13.49
C VAL A 60 -9.10 6.60 12.45
N TYR A 61 -8.51 5.49 12.87
CA TYR A 61 -8.15 4.37 11.99
C TYR A 61 -9.33 3.45 11.63
N SER A 62 -10.46 3.54 12.35
CA SER A 62 -11.59 2.64 12.19
C SER A 62 -12.32 2.80 10.85
N THR A 63 -13.12 1.80 10.50
CA THR A 63 -14.04 1.87 9.35
C THR A 63 -15.00 3.05 9.46
N TYR A 64 -15.42 3.44 10.67
CA TYR A 64 -16.31 4.59 10.88
C TYR A 64 -15.71 5.91 10.37
N ALA A 65 -14.41 6.12 10.59
CA ALA A 65 -13.73 7.32 10.12
C ALA A 65 -13.43 7.24 8.62
N LYS A 66 -13.03 6.05 8.13
CA LYS A 66 -12.81 5.77 6.71
C LYS A 66 -14.06 6.03 5.85
N ASP A 67 -15.24 5.66 6.35
CA ASP A 67 -16.51 5.82 5.63
C ASP A 67 -17.06 7.28 5.71
N ASN A 68 -16.34 8.20 6.36
CA ASN A 68 -16.77 9.59 6.56
C ASN A 68 -15.70 10.61 6.10
N PRO A 69 -15.70 10.98 4.81
CA PRO A 69 -14.71 11.92 4.25
C PRO A 69 -14.70 13.30 4.94
N THR A 70 -15.86 13.78 5.41
CA THR A 70 -15.98 15.06 6.12
C THR A 70 -15.24 15.03 7.46
N LEU A 71 -15.33 13.92 8.18
CA LEU A 71 -14.59 13.72 9.43
C LEU A 71 -13.08 13.79 9.18
N LEU A 72 -12.61 13.10 8.14
CA LEU A 72 -11.19 13.16 7.80
C LEU A 72 -10.80 14.59 7.42
N GLN A 73 -11.59 15.29 6.61
CA GLN A 73 -11.33 16.68 6.17
C GLN A 73 -11.21 17.68 7.32
N ALA A 74 -11.82 17.41 8.47
CA ALA A 74 -11.77 18.25 9.66
C ALA A 74 -10.41 18.22 10.39
N LEU A 75 -9.62 17.14 10.22
CA LEU A 75 -8.43 16.90 11.03
C LEU A 75 -7.36 18.01 10.95
N PRO A 76 -6.96 18.54 9.77
CA PRO A 76 -5.93 19.58 9.69
C PRO A 76 -6.36 20.87 10.40
N ALA A 77 -7.61 21.30 10.21
CA ALA A 77 -8.16 22.49 10.86
C ALA A 77 -8.19 22.35 12.40
N MET A 78 -8.51 21.15 12.89
CA MET A 78 -8.47 20.86 14.33
C MET A 78 -7.04 20.92 14.88
N VAL A 79 -6.03 20.51 14.13
CA VAL A 79 -4.64 20.54 14.61
C VAL A 79 -4.10 21.97 14.62
N ASP A 80 -4.38 22.76 13.57
CA ASP A 80 -3.85 24.12 13.43
C ASP A 80 -4.38 25.09 14.50
N ALA A 81 -5.53 24.79 15.09
CA ALA A 81 -6.15 25.61 16.12
C ALA A 81 -5.54 25.43 17.53
N GLY A 82 -4.57 24.55 17.78
CA GLY A 82 -3.96 24.52 19.11
C GLY A 82 -2.64 23.80 19.30
N GLY A 83 -2.45 23.24 20.50
CA GLY A 83 -1.17 22.83 21.02
C GLY A 83 -0.64 21.52 20.43
N TRP A 84 0.61 21.22 20.77
CA TRP A 84 1.31 19.99 20.44
C TRP A 84 1.82 19.28 21.70
N GLU A 85 1.29 19.66 22.87
CA GLU A 85 1.83 19.27 24.17
C GLU A 85 1.12 18.04 24.74
N ARG A 86 0.00 17.63 24.14
CA ARG A 86 -0.83 16.53 24.64
C ARG A 86 -0.80 15.35 23.68
N SER A 87 -0.82 14.15 24.24
CA SER A 87 -0.90 12.87 23.52
C SER A 87 -2.00 12.84 22.45
N VAL A 88 -3.18 13.37 22.77
CA VAL A 88 -4.34 13.52 21.89
C VAL A 88 -4.03 14.39 20.67
N GLU A 89 -3.33 15.50 20.87
CA GLU A 89 -2.97 16.43 19.80
C GLU A 89 -1.97 15.79 18.83
N LEU A 90 -1.04 14.98 19.34
CA LEU A 90 -0.08 14.22 18.53
C LEU A 90 -0.75 13.16 17.65
N VAL A 91 -1.77 12.46 18.18
CA VAL A 91 -2.57 11.51 17.38
C VAL A 91 -3.29 12.25 16.24
N LEU A 92 -3.95 13.37 16.54
CA LEU A 92 -4.65 14.16 15.52
C LEU A 92 -3.67 14.72 14.47
N ALA A 93 -2.54 15.25 14.91
CA ALA A 93 -1.49 15.75 14.04
C ALA A 93 -0.94 14.67 13.11
N PHE A 94 -0.81 13.44 13.60
CA PHE A 94 -0.36 12.31 12.81
C PHE A 94 -1.31 12.02 11.66
N PHE A 95 -2.61 11.94 11.95
CA PHE A 95 -3.63 11.67 10.95
C PHE A 95 -3.88 12.86 10.02
N ALA A 96 -3.74 14.09 10.50
CA ALA A 96 -3.71 15.27 9.63
C ALA A 96 -2.52 15.18 8.66
N GLY A 97 -1.32 14.84 9.14
CA GLY A 97 -0.15 14.62 8.28
C GLY A 97 -0.36 13.51 7.25
N CYS A 98 -0.95 12.38 7.67
CA CYS A 98 -1.37 11.30 6.78
C CYS A 98 -2.28 11.83 5.67
N GLN A 99 -3.30 12.60 6.03
CA GLN A 99 -4.25 13.13 5.05
C GLN A 99 -3.62 14.10 4.05
N GLU A 100 -2.73 14.98 4.50
CA GLU A 100 -2.01 15.90 3.62
C GLU A 100 -1.15 15.13 2.60
N ILE A 101 -0.39 14.13 3.07
CA ILE A 101 0.41 13.25 2.20
C ILE A 101 -0.49 12.49 1.21
N ALA A 102 -1.62 11.95 1.67
CA ALA A 102 -2.57 11.23 0.83
C ALA A 102 -3.16 12.11 -0.31
N ARG A 103 -3.12 13.44 -0.16
CA ARG A 103 -3.58 14.42 -1.16
C ARG A 103 -2.45 15.04 -1.99
N GLY A 104 -1.21 14.61 -1.79
CA GLY A 104 -0.04 15.15 -2.47
C GLY A 104 0.56 16.41 -1.82
N ALA A 105 0.04 16.86 -0.68
CA ALA A 105 0.63 17.96 0.10
C ALA A 105 1.79 17.44 0.99
N TYR A 106 2.81 16.84 0.36
CA TYR A 106 3.91 16.14 1.04
C TYR A 106 4.66 17.02 2.02
N GLU A 107 5.06 18.24 1.62
CA GLU A 107 5.81 19.15 2.49
C GLU A 107 5.04 19.47 3.77
N THR A 108 3.75 19.78 3.65
CA THR A 108 2.88 20.08 4.80
C THR A 108 2.72 18.86 5.70
N GLY A 109 2.44 17.68 5.13
CA GLY A 109 2.27 16.46 5.91
C GLY A 109 3.55 16.00 6.61
N LEU A 110 4.69 16.05 5.92
CA LEU A 110 6.01 15.73 6.48
C LEU A 110 6.40 16.72 7.59
N ALA A 111 6.15 18.02 7.41
CA ALA A 111 6.40 19.01 8.45
C ALA A 111 5.57 18.73 9.72
N ARG A 112 4.34 18.24 9.59
CA ARG A 112 3.54 17.78 10.75
C ARG A 112 4.20 16.57 11.43
N TRP A 113 4.60 15.55 10.67
CA TRP A 113 5.25 14.36 11.25
C TRP A 113 6.60 14.67 11.92
N GLN A 114 7.40 15.59 11.37
CA GLN A 114 8.65 16.04 12.00
C GLN A 114 8.41 16.68 13.37
N ARG A 115 7.31 17.45 13.53
CA ARG A 115 6.93 18.02 14.83
C ARG A 115 6.49 16.95 15.83
N ILE A 116 5.84 15.89 15.35
CA ILE A 116 5.45 14.73 16.18
C ILE A 116 6.70 14.02 16.70
N ASP A 117 7.70 13.79 15.85
CA ASP A 117 8.96 13.16 16.23
C ASP A 117 9.70 13.97 17.31
N ALA A 118 9.71 15.31 17.18
CA ALA A 118 10.28 16.20 18.20
C ALA A 118 9.53 16.13 19.55
N ALA A 119 8.21 15.91 19.53
CA ALA A 119 7.41 15.73 20.74
C ALA A 119 7.46 14.28 21.28
N ALA A 120 7.83 13.31 20.45
CA ALA A 120 7.83 11.89 20.80
C ALA A 120 8.81 11.56 21.94
N SER A 121 9.93 12.28 22.02
CA SER A 121 10.91 12.13 23.11
C SER A 121 10.28 12.33 24.49
N ASP A 122 9.31 13.24 24.58
CA ASP A 122 8.68 13.65 25.84
C ASP A 122 7.50 12.73 26.20
N HIS A 123 7.06 11.88 25.27
CA HIS A 123 5.91 10.98 25.39
C HIS A 123 6.27 9.50 25.14
N GLY A 124 7.52 9.09 25.33
CA GLY A 124 8.03 7.75 24.96
C GLY A 124 7.10 6.54 25.24
N PRO A 125 6.51 6.38 26.44
CA PRO A 125 5.61 5.25 26.73
C PRO A 125 4.34 5.22 25.87
N LEU A 126 3.81 6.40 25.51
CA LEU A 126 2.65 6.51 24.63
C LEU A 126 2.99 6.03 23.21
N PHE A 127 4.12 6.48 22.68
CA PHE A 127 4.57 6.13 21.33
C PHE A 127 4.80 4.64 21.20
N ALA A 128 5.39 4.01 22.22
CA ALA A 128 5.58 2.56 22.26
C ALA A 128 4.25 1.77 22.18
N ALA A 129 3.14 2.34 22.69
CA ALA A 129 1.82 1.71 22.64
C ALA A 129 1.10 1.87 21.29
N ILE A 130 1.55 2.79 20.43
CA ILE A 130 0.96 3.07 19.12
C ILE A 130 2.04 2.92 18.05
N PRO A 131 2.23 1.70 17.48
CA PRO A 131 3.34 1.40 16.60
C PRO A 131 3.50 2.38 15.42
N HIS A 132 2.40 2.83 14.83
CA HIS A 132 2.45 3.78 13.71
C HIS A 132 3.01 5.16 14.08
N LEU A 133 2.79 5.60 15.33
CA LEU A 133 3.40 6.82 15.84
C LEU A 133 4.88 6.60 16.14
N ALA A 134 5.25 5.47 16.74
CA ALA A 134 6.65 5.12 16.99
C ALA A 134 7.47 5.04 15.68
N GLU A 135 6.85 4.58 14.60
CA GLU A 135 7.48 4.45 13.28
C GLU A 135 7.34 5.70 12.40
N SER A 136 6.79 6.82 12.89
CA SER A 136 6.48 7.99 12.04
C SER A 136 7.71 8.54 11.32
N ARG A 137 8.89 8.48 11.95
CA ARG A 137 10.16 8.88 11.33
C ARG A 137 10.56 7.97 10.17
N ASN A 138 10.42 6.65 10.34
CA ASN A 138 10.70 5.68 9.28
C ASN A 138 9.68 5.80 8.13
N LEU A 139 8.41 6.04 8.48
CA LEU A 139 7.34 6.27 7.50
C LEU A 139 7.53 7.58 6.73
N ALA A 140 8.09 8.62 7.34
CA ALA A 140 8.39 9.90 6.67
C ALA A 140 9.38 9.72 5.50
N VAL A 141 10.31 8.78 5.60
CA VAL A 141 11.28 8.48 4.53
C VAL A 141 10.55 8.03 3.25
N LEU A 142 9.42 7.34 3.37
CA LEU A 142 8.62 6.84 2.24
C LEU A 142 8.01 7.94 1.37
N PHE A 143 7.94 9.18 1.87
CA PHE A 143 7.34 10.33 1.16
C PHE A 143 8.30 11.49 0.96
N ASN A 144 9.58 11.28 1.23
CA ASN A 144 10.65 12.25 1.01
C ASN A 144 11.62 11.71 -0.05
N PRO A 145 11.24 11.73 -1.35
CA PRO A 145 12.01 11.13 -2.41
C PRO A 145 13.39 11.78 -2.52
N ARG A 146 14.42 10.96 -2.73
CA ARG A 146 15.81 11.42 -2.82
C ARG A 146 16.30 11.40 -4.26
N GLU A 147 17.61 11.53 -4.44
CA GLU A 147 18.24 11.18 -5.71
C GLU A 147 18.00 9.70 -6.04
N PRO A 148 17.65 9.38 -7.29
CA PRO A 148 17.39 8.01 -7.68
C PRO A 148 18.67 7.19 -7.58
N ARG A 149 18.53 5.92 -7.21
CA ARG A 149 19.63 4.96 -7.27
C ARG A 149 20.22 4.94 -8.67
N GLN A 150 21.55 5.13 -8.76
CA GLN A 150 22.28 5.24 -10.02
C GLN A 150 22.77 3.88 -10.57
N ASP A 151 22.73 2.83 -9.74
CA ASP A 151 23.08 1.49 -10.20
C ASP A 151 22.14 1.11 -11.36
N PRO A 152 22.64 0.45 -12.41
CA PRO A 152 21.75 -0.13 -13.40
C PRO A 152 20.93 -1.24 -12.75
N LEU A 153 19.67 -1.35 -13.17
CA LEU A 153 18.88 -2.52 -12.83
C LEU A 153 19.58 -3.79 -13.35
N PRO A 154 19.47 -4.93 -12.63
CA PRO A 154 19.95 -6.22 -13.11
C PRO A 154 19.50 -6.55 -14.53
N GLU A 155 20.28 -7.35 -15.26
CA GLU A 155 19.89 -7.79 -16.60
C GLU A 155 18.68 -8.72 -16.53
N LEU A 156 17.66 -8.40 -17.33
CA LEU A 156 16.46 -9.22 -17.47
C LEU A 156 16.72 -10.36 -18.47
N GLN A 157 16.72 -11.60 -18.01
CA GLN A 157 16.98 -12.77 -18.83
C GLN A 157 15.68 -13.53 -19.11
N TRP A 158 15.33 -13.70 -20.38
CA TRP A 158 14.19 -14.53 -20.79
C TRP A 158 14.60 -16.00 -20.80
N LEU A 159 13.80 -16.86 -20.16
CA LEU A 159 13.99 -18.31 -20.28
C LEU A 159 13.40 -18.83 -21.61
N PRO A 160 13.91 -19.97 -22.14
CA PRO A 160 13.36 -20.57 -23.36
C PRO A 160 11.85 -20.81 -23.24
N GLY A 161 11.08 -20.43 -24.26
CA GLY A 161 9.62 -20.52 -24.28
C GLY A 161 9.03 -19.74 -25.46
N PRO A 162 7.68 -19.78 -25.63
CA PRO A 162 7.02 -18.95 -26.62
C PRO A 162 7.35 -17.49 -26.37
N GLN A 163 7.81 -16.83 -27.44
CA GLN A 163 8.15 -15.42 -27.38
C GLN A 163 6.86 -14.59 -27.28
N PRO A 164 6.92 -13.40 -26.66
CA PRO A 164 5.78 -12.48 -26.59
C PRO A 164 5.09 -12.22 -27.94
N ASP A 165 5.85 -12.22 -29.03
CA ASP A 165 5.36 -12.02 -30.41
C ASP A 165 4.52 -13.20 -30.95
N SER A 166 4.46 -14.33 -30.25
CA SER A 166 3.74 -15.55 -30.66
C SER A 166 2.38 -15.72 -29.98
N VAL A 167 1.96 -14.72 -29.19
CA VAL A 167 0.75 -14.80 -28.36
C VAL A 167 -0.48 -14.33 -29.14
N ASP A 168 -1.55 -15.11 -29.06
CA ASP A 168 -2.85 -14.77 -29.64
C ASP A 168 -3.50 -13.63 -28.84
N GLU A 169 -3.92 -12.56 -29.53
CA GLU A 169 -4.62 -11.41 -28.95
C GLU A 169 -5.89 -11.83 -28.20
N GLU A 170 -6.51 -12.95 -28.59
CA GLU A 170 -7.71 -13.48 -27.93
C GLU A 170 -7.47 -13.96 -26.48
N GLN A 171 -6.21 -14.15 -26.06
CA GLN A 171 -5.86 -14.66 -24.72
C GLN A 171 -5.93 -13.63 -23.57
N GLY A 172 -6.59 -12.49 -23.75
CA GLY A 172 -6.81 -11.51 -22.66
C GLY A 172 -5.55 -10.74 -22.20
N PRO A 173 -5.50 -10.23 -20.96
CA PRO A 173 -4.34 -9.48 -20.47
C PRO A 173 -3.17 -10.42 -20.12
N VAL A 174 -1.99 -9.81 -19.92
CA VAL A 174 -0.84 -10.48 -19.31
C VAL A 174 -0.89 -10.29 -17.79
N PHE A 175 -0.85 -11.37 -17.04
CA PHE A 175 -0.74 -11.36 -15.58
C PHE A 175 0.72 -11.43 -15.18
N LEU A 176 1.24 -10.37 -14.57
CA LEU A 176 2.62 -10.28 -14.12
C LEU A 176 2.69 -10.50 -12.60
N ALA A 177 3.47 -11.49 -12.17
CA ALA A 177 3.91 -11.59 -10.78
C ALA A 177 5.43 -11.68 -10.71
N SER A 178 6.00 -11.20 -9.61
CA SER A 178 7.43 -11.33 -9.32
C SER A 178 7.68 -11.88 -7.94
N CYS A 179 8.75 -12.68 -7.78
CA CYS A 179 9.19 -13.15 -6.46
C CYS A 179 10.63 -13.65 -6.46
N ASP A 180 11.19 -13.90 -5.28
CA ASP A 180 12.47 -14.63 -5.17
C ASP A 180 12.24 -16.15 -5.37
N GLY A 181 13.33 -16.91 -5.52
CA GLY A 181 13.24 -18.37 -5.68
C GLY A 181 12.47 -19.09 -4.56
N ARG A 182 12.52 -18.61 -3.32
CA ARG A 182 11.84 -19.28 -2.18
C ARG A 182 10.33 -19.08 -2.23
N TYR A 183 9.88 -17.88 -2.57
CA TYR A 183 8.46 -17.61 -2.81
C TYR A 183 7.96 -18.38 -4.03
N PHE A 184 8.79 -18.53 -5.06
CA PHE A 184 8.45 -19.37 -6.22
C PHE A 184 8.16 -20.81 -5.80
N ASP A 185 9.06 -21.45 -5.04
CA ASP A 185 8.86 -22.83 -4.55
C ASP A 185 7.54 -22.98 -3.78
N ARG A 186 7.15 -21.92 -3.04
CA ARG A 186 5.97 -21.95 -2.19
C ARG A 186 4.65 -21.67 -2.92
N PHE A 187 4.66 -20.73 -3.85
CA PHE A 187 3.45 -20.13 -4.42
C PHE A 187 3.37 -20.20 -5.95
N GLY A 188 4.50 -20.30 -6.65
CA GLY A 188 4.59 -20.14 -8.12
C GLY A 188 3.65 -21.05 -8.91
N THR A 189 3.65 -22.36 -8.65
CA THR A 189 2.76 -23.31 -9.34
C THR A 189 1.29 -23.01 -9.10
N ARG A 190 0.92 -22.67 -7.85
CA ARG A 190 -0.48 -22.35 -7.49
C ARG A 190 -0.96 -21.09 -8.19
N PHE A 191 -0.10 -20.08 -8.27
CA PHE A 191 -0.39 -18.84 -9.00
C PHE A 191 -0.65 -19.12 -10.48
N ILE A 192 0.23 -19.90 -11.14
CA ILE A 192 0.03 -20.28 -12.55
C ILE A 192 -1.31 -21.00 -12.73
N GLU A 193 -1.61 -21.98 -11.88
CA GLU A 193 -2.87 -22.74 -11.94
C GLU A 193 -4.11 -21.86 -11.76
N ALA A 194 -4.06 -20.91 -10.83
CA ALA A 194 -5.15 -19.99 -10.55
C ALA A 194 -5.41 -18.99 -11.69
N ILE A 195 -4.36 -18.59 -12.42
CA ILE A 195 -4.41 -17.45 -13.33
C ILE A 195 -4.50 -17.86 -14.80
N ARG A 196 -3.84 -18.95 -15.22
CA ARG A 196 -3.66 -19.30 -16.65
C ARG A 196 -4.96 -19.49 -17.45
N ALA A 197 -6.08 -19.74 -16.77
CA ALA A 197 -7.39 -19.85 -17.40
C ALA A 197 -7.99 -18.49 -17.81
N HIS A 198 -7.41 -17.40 -17.32
CA HIS A 198 -7.90 -16.03 -17.49
C HIS A 198 -7.03 -15.18 -18.41
N GLY A 199 -5.82 -15.63 -18.73
CA GLY A 199 -4.95 -15.04 -19.74
C GLY A 199 -3.51 -15.49 -19.61
N TRP A 200 -2.60 -14.71 -20.18
CA TRP A 200 -1.19 -15.07 -20.24
C TRP A 200 -0.48 -14.84 -18.91
N VAL A 201 0.25 -15.82 -18.40
CA VAL A 201 1.03 -15.67 -17.17
C VAL A 201 2.47 -15.29 -17.48
N HIS A 202 2.96 -14.22 -16.87
CA HIS A 202 4.38 -13.89 -16.83
C HIS A 202 4.89 -13.94 -15.39
N LEU A 203 5.88 -14.79 -15.14
CA LEU A 203 6.61 -14.82 -13.88
C LEU A 203 7.98 -14.18 -14.03
N HIS A 204 8.32 -13.27 -13.12
CA HIS A 204 9.66 -12.71 -13.00
C HIS A 204 10.33 -13.17 -11.71
N ILE A 205 11.40 -13.96 -11.81
CA ILE A 205 12.03 -14.60 -10.65
C ILE A 205 13.42 -14.03 -10.37
N ALA A 206 13.61 -13.49 -9.17
CA ALA A 206 14.89 -13.03 -8.68
C ALA A 206 15.72 -14.17 -8.06
N ASP A 207 17.01 -14.19 -8.41
CA ASP A 207 18.02 -15.10 -7.87
C ASP A 207 17.62 -16.59 -7.83
N PRO A 208 17.07 -17.17 -8.92
CA PRO A 208 16.72 -18.58 -8.92
C PRO A 208 17.97 -19.46 -8.92
N THR A 209 17.90 -20.59 -8.22
CA THR A 209 18.91 -21.66 -8.29
C THR A 209 18.93 -22.30 -9.67
N ASP A 210 19.98 -23.05 -10.00
CA ASP A 210 20.06 -23.77 -11.29
C ASP A 210 18.92 -24.78 -11.46
N ASP A 211 18.54 -25.48 -10.39
CA ASP A 211 17.41 -26.40 -10.39
C ASP A 211 16.09 -25.66 -10.65
N GLN A 212 15.89 -24.51 -10.01
CA GLN A 212 14.72 -23.66 -10.24
C GLN A 212 14.70 -23.14 -11.68
N ARG A 213 15.85 -22.75 -12.25
CA ARG A 213 15.93 -22.32 -13.66
C ARG A 213 15.49 -23.43 -14.61
N GLN A 214 15.89 -24.68 -14.35
CA GLN A 214 15.44 -25.83 -15.15
C GLN A 214 13.93 -26.08 -15.00
N GLN A 215 13.40 -26.01 -13.78
CA GLN A 215 11.97 -26.14 -13.53
C GLN A 215 11.16 -25.04 -14.23
N LEU A 216 11.59 -23.79 -14.11
CA LEU A 216 10.98 -22.64 -14.75
C LEU A 216 11.03 -22.73 -16.28
N ALA A 217 12.14 -23.18 -16.85
CA ALA A 217 12.26 -23.40 -18.29
C ALA A 217 11.31 -24.52 -18.78
N ALA A 218 11.05 -25.54 -17.95
CA ALA A 218 10.08 -26.58 -18.26
C ALA A 218 8.62 -26.11 -18.11
N LEU A 219 8.37 -25.11 -17.25
CA LEU A 219 7.06 -24.47 -17.08
C LEU A 219 6.74 -23.46 -18.18
N ALA A 220 7.75 -22.81 -18.75
CA ALA A 220 7.59 -21.90 -19.87
C ALA A 220 7.03 -22.64 -21.08
N GLY A 221 5.94 -22.13 -21.65
CA GLY A 221 5.14 -22.85 -22.64
C GLY A 221 3.90 -22.04 -23.04
N PRO A 222 2.97 -22.62 -23.82
CA PRO A 222 1.77 -21.92 -24.22
C PRO A 222 1.01 -21.36 -23.00
N GLY A 223 0.83 -20.03 -22.97
CA GLY A 223 0.17 -19.33 -21.87
C GLY A 223 1.06 -18.95 -20.68
N VAL A 224 2.35 -19.34 -20.67
CA VAL A 224 3.29 -19.06 -19.57
C VAL A 224 4.64 -18.62 -20.10
N SER A 225 5.13 -17.49 -19.62
CA SER A 225 6.46 -16.97 -19.90
C SER A 225 7.21 -16.67 -18.60
N VAL A 226 8.53 -16.77 -18.64
CA VAL A 226 9.37 -16.54 -17.47
C VAL A 226 10.55 -15.66 -17.82
N THR A 227 10.80 -14.67 -16.97
CA THR A 227 12.08 -13.97 -16.91
C THR A 227 12.75 -14.18 -15.56
N VAL A 228 14.07 -14.05 -15.56
CA VAL A 228 14.88 -14.18 -14.35
C VAL A 228 15.93 -13.08 -14.30
N GLU A 229 16.41 -12.78 -13.10
CA GLU A 229 17.52 -11.85 -12.89
C GLU A 229 18.39 -12.28 -11.72
N ASN A 230 19.63 -11.78 -11.68
CA ASN A 230 20.52 -11.90 -10.54
C ASN A 230 20.65 -10.53 -9.88
N THR A 231 20.13 -10.37 -8.67
CA THR A 231 19.90 -9.04 -8.09
C THR A 231 21.17 -8.39 -7.55
N GLY A 232 22.14 -9.18 -7.10
CA GLY A 232 23.41 -8.67 -6.59
C GLY A 232 23.20 -7.65 -5.47
N SER A 233 23.67 -6.41 -5.66
CA SER A 233 23.51 -5.31 -4.68
C SER A 233 22.08 -4.77 -4.56
N TRP A 234 21.13 -5.26 -5.36
CA TRP A 234 19.71 -4.90 -5.25
C TRP A 234 18.94 -5.78 -4.26
N ARG A 235 19.53 -6.90 -3.85
CA ARG A 235 18.89 -7.89 -2.99
C ARG A 235 18.34 -7.26 -1.71
N SER A 236 17.03 -7.32 -1.55
CA SER A 236 16.30 -6.96 -0.32
C SER A 236 14.84 -7.40 -0.44
N SER A 237 14.14 -7.58 0.67
CA SER A 237 12.71 -7.86 0.65
C SER A 237 11.89 -6.77 -0.06
N THR A 238 12.26 -5.51 0.13
CA THR A 238 11.65 -4.34 -0.52
C THR A 238 11.85 -4.33 -2.03
N TYR A 239 13.06 -4.68 -2.51
CA TYR A 239 13.32 -4.82 -3.94
C TYR A 239 12.49 -5.94 -4.56
N TYR A 240 12.44 -7.12 -3.93
CA TYR A 240 11.66 -8.25 -4.43
C TYR A 240 10.16 -7.94 -4.55
N ALA A 241 9.61 -7.15 -3.61
CA ALA A 241 8.22 -6.68 -3.70
C ALA A 241 8.02 -5.66 -4.84
N SER A 242 9.03 -4.83 -5.11
CA SER A 242 8.97 -3.73 -6.07
C SER A 242 9.32 -4.12 -7.51
N MET A 243 10.07 -5.21 -7.72
CA MET A 243 10.66 -5.53 -9.03
C MET A 243 9.63 -5.80 -10.13
N ARG A 244 8.43 -6.31 -9.80
CA ARG A 244 7.32 -6.39 -10.77
C ARG A 244 7.01 -5.05 -11.43
N PHE A 245 7.10 -3.94 -10.71
CA PHE A 245 6.86 -2.60 -11.25
C PHE A 245 8.07 -2.11 -12.04
N LEU A 246 9.29 -2.34 -11.52
CA LEU A 246 10.53 -2.00 -12.22
C LEU A 246 10.67 -2.73 -13.57
N ARG A 247 10.14 -3.97 -13.66
CA ARG A 247 10.20 -4.81 -14.87
C ARG A 247 8.97 -4.72 -15.75
N ALA A 248 7.85 -4.21 -15.23
CA ALA A 248 6.61 -4.12 -15.99
C ALA A 248 6.77 -3.36 -17.31
N GLY A 249 7.67 -2.37 -17.41
CA GLY A 249 7.86 -1.58 -18.63
C GLY A 249 8.41 -2.42 -19.77
N ALA A 250 9.51 -3.14 -19.51
CA ALA A 250 10.12 -4.05 -20.47
C ALA A 250 9.19 -5.22 -20.84
N ILE A 251 8.49 -5.78 -19.84
CA ILE A 251 7.53 -6.88 -20.05
C ILE A 251 6.35 -6.40 -20.89
N ARG A 252 5.75 -5.26 -20.55
CA ARG A 252 4.65 -4.67 -21.31
C ARG A 252 5.05 -4.34 -22.74
N GLN A 253 6.26 -3.80 -22.96
CA GLN A 253 6.77 -3.53 -24.29
C GLN A 253 6.90 -4.81 -25.12
N ALA A 254 7.38 -5.90 -24.50
CA ALA A 254 7.54 -7.16 -25.18
C ALA A 254 6.19 -7.77 -25.59
N PHE A 255 5.17 -7.73 -24.73
CA PHE A 255 3.86 -8.28 -25.04
C PHE A 255 2.95 -7.37 -25.88
N GLY A 256 3.08 -6.05 -25.75
CA GLY A 256 2.18 -5.09 -26.42
C GLY A 256 0.72 -5.14 -25.93
N ARG A 257 0.48 -5.63 -24.71
CA ARG A 257 -0.87 -5.91 -24.16
C ARG A 257 -1.11 -5.24 -22.81
N ASP A 258 -2.37 -5.24 -22.40
CA ASP A 258 -2.78 -4.88 -21.05
C ASP A 258 -2.04 -5.76 -20.03
N LEU A 259 -1.64 -5.17 -18.91
CA LEU A 259 -0.90 -5.84 -17.85
C LEU A 259 -1.71 -5.79 -16.55
N MET A 260 -1.90 -6.95 -15.91
CA MET A 260 -2.42 -7.08 -14.55
C MET A 260 -1.29 -7.56 -13.66
N ILE A 261 -0.72 -6.63 -12.89
CA ILE A 261 0.36 -6.91 -11.95
C ILE A 261 -0.26 -7.43 -10.64
N LEU A 262 0.18 -8.58 -10.15
CA LEU A 262 -0.35 -9.26 -8.97
C LEU A 262 0.76 -9.63 -7.96
N ASP A 263 0.39 -9.89 -6.70
CA ASP A 263 1.21 -10.69 -5.78
C ASP A 263 1.30 -12.14 -6.29
N VAL A 264 2.46 -12.79 -6.12
CA VAL A 264 2.63 -14.22 -6.51
C VAL A 264 1.84 -15.16 -5.59
N ASP A 265 1.40 -14.69 -4.42
CA ASP A 265 0.73 -15.53 -3.44
C ASP A 265 -0.79 -15.67 -3.68
N ILE A 266 -1.31 -15.15 -4.79
CA ILE A 266 -2.70 -15.35 -5.20
C ILE A 266 -2.92 -16.81 -5.61
N ASP A 267 -3.85 -17.50 -4.95
CA ASP A 267 -4.20 -18.90 -5.24
C ASP A 267 -5.65 -19.08 -5.70
N ARG A 268 -6.43 -17.99 -5.74
CA ARG A 268 -7.79 -18.00 -6.28
C ARG A 268 -8.15 -16.67 -6.94
N VAL A 269 -8.87 -16.76 -8.04
CA VAL A 269 -9.48 -15.64 -8.77
C VAL A 269 -11.00 -15.84 -8.83
N SER A 270 -11.74 -14.76 -8.65
CA SER A 270 -13.21 -14.72 -8.74
C SER A 270 -13.66 -13.47 -9.52
N ASP A 271 -14.77 -13.55 -10.24
CA ASP A 271 -15.45 -12.43 -10.92
C ASP A 271 -14.56 -11.50 -11.77
N LEU A 272 -13.52 -12.05 -12.40
CA LEU A 272 -12.55 -11.26 -13.15
C LEU A 272 -13.16 -10.51 -14.34
N GLY A 273 -14.18 -11.08 -14.99
CA GLY A 273 -14.89 -10.40 -16.08
C GLY A 273 -15.56 -9.09 -15.62
N LYS A 274 -16.13 -9.08 -14.41
CA LYS A 274 -16.68 -7.86 -13.80
C LYS A 274 -15.56 -6.86 -13.49
N LEU A 275 -14.41 -7.33 -13.00
CA LEU A 275 -13.24 -6.48 -12.78
C LEU A 275 -12.76 -5.82 -14.08
N GLN A 276 -12.67 -6.58 -15.16
CA GLN A 276 -12.28 -6.10 -16.49
C GLN A 276 -13.27 -5.07 -17.06
N GLU A 277 -14.58 -5.32 -16.92
CA GLU A 277 -15.62 -4.37 -17.34
C GLU A 277 -15.43 -3.00 -16.68
N MET A 278 -15.13 -2.97 -15.37
CA MET A 278 -14.90 -1.72 -14.64
C MET A 278 -13.63 -0.97 -15.06
N LEU A 279 -12.67 -1.69 -15.63
CA LEU A 279 -11.38 -1.17 -16.08
C LEU A 279 -11.38 -0.84 -17.58
N THR A 280 -12.49 -1.06 -18.29
CA THR A 280 -12.59 -0.91 -19.75
C THR A 280 -12.36 0.52 -20.25
N GLU A 281 -12.46 1.54 -19.41
CA GLU A 281 -12.18 2.95 -19.77
C GLU A 281 -10.99 3.55 -18.98
N ALA A 282 -10.26 2.72 -18.21
CA ALA A 282 -9.15 3.15 -17.38
C ALA A 282 -7.80 2.88 -18.05
N ASP A 283 -6.89 3.85 -18.03
CA ASP A 283 -5.49 3.60 -18.37
C ASP A 283 -4.78 2.84 -17.24
N VAL A 284 -5.18 3.13 -15.99
CA VAL A 284 -4.62 2.51 -14.78
C VAL A 284 -5.75 2.15 -13.83
N GLY A 285 -5.70 0.95 -13.26
CA GLY A 285 -6.64 0.50 -12.22
C GLY A 285 -5.92 0.13 -10.92
N LEU A 286 -6.44 0.61 -9.79
CA LEU A 286 -5.83 0.39 -8.46
C LEU A 286 -6.93 0.11 -7.44
N PHE A 287 -6.74 -0.84 -6.52
CA PHE A 287 -7.63 -0.94 -5.35
C PHE A 287 -7.31 0.14 -4.33
N ASP A 288 -8.30 0.98 -4.03
CA ASP A 288 -8.22 2.00 -2.97
C ASP A 288 -8.83 1.41 -1.70
N SER A 289 -7.99 1.23 -0.68
CA SER A 289 -8.40 0.69 0.61
C SER A 289 -9.30 1.65 1.38
N GLY A 290 -9.41 2.93 0.97
CA GLY A 290 -10.10 3.99 1.70
C GLY A 290 -9.45 4.38 3.03
N LEU A 291 -8.33 3.74 3.40
CA LEU A 291 -7.62 4.07 4.63
C LEU A 291 -6.94 5.43 4.50
N ILE A 292 -6.89 6.16 5.63
CA ILE A 292 -6.19 7.44 5.71
C ILE A 292 -4.67 7.29 5.70
N LEU A 293 -4.13 6.12 6.06
CA LEU A 293 -2.70 5.86 6.11
C LEU A 293 -2.13 5.84 4.68
N PRO A 294 -1.24 6.79 4.31
CA PRO A 294 -0.81 6.97 2.92
C PRO A 294 -0.22 5.73 2.27
N TRP A 295 0.66 5.03 3.01
CA TRP A 295 1.33 3.83 2.53
C TRP A 295 0.41 2.62 2.44
N LEU A 296 -0.86 2.70 2.86
CA LEU A 296 -1.86 1.64 2.70
C LEU A 296 -3.01 2.05 1.77
N LYS A 297 -2.96 3.25 1.17
CA LYS A 297 -4.06 3.78 0.38
C LYS A 297 -4.34 2.94 -0.86
N TYR A 298 -3.32 2.69 -1.68
CA TYR A 298 -3.41 1.81 -2.84
C TYR A 298 -2.75 0.46 -2.54
N GLN A 299 -3.45 -0.63 -2.87
CA GLN A 299 -2.92 -1.98 -2.66
C GLN A 299 -1.96 -2.35 -3.80
N ALA A 300 -0.68 -2.57 -3.49
CA ALA A 300 0.30 -3.00 -4.50
C ALA A 300 0.11 -4.45 -4.99
N ALA A 301 -0.74 -5.22 -4.30
CA ALA A 301 -1.11 -6.58 -4.70
C ALA A 301 -1.91 -6.65 -6.02
N PHE A 302 -2.39 -5.51 -6.53
CA PHE A 302 -3.04 -5.40 -7.84
C PHE A 302 -2.77 -4.04 -8.48
N VAL A 303 -2.27 -4.06 -9.72
CA VAL A 303 -2.24 -2.88 -10.60
C VAL A 303 -2.62 -3.30 -12.01
N PHE A 304 -3.64 -2.65 -12.57
CA PHE A 304 -3.98 -2.78 -13.99
C PHE A 304 -3.32 -1.65 -14.78
N LEU A 305 -2.73 -1.97 -15.93
CA LEU A 305 -2.13 -1.03 -16.88
C LEU A 305 -2.61 -1.35 -18.28
N ARG A 306 -3.23 -0.38 -18.95
CA ARG A 306 -3.64 -0.50 -20.35
C ARG A 306 -2.44 -0.57 -21.30
N ALA A 307 -2.62 -1.23 -22.43
CA ALA A 307 -1.79 -1.09 -23.62
C ALA A 307 -1.96 0.32 -24.22
N GLY A 308 -1.37 1.34 -23.59
CA GLY A 308 -1.37 2.70 -24.13
C GLY A 308 -0.20 3.54 -23.65
N PRO A 309 0.15 4.63 -24.35
CA PRO A 309 1.23 5.51 -23.93
C PRO A 309 1.03 6.05 -22.50
N GLU A 310 -0.23 6.25 -22.08
CA GLU A 310 -0.57 6.79 -20.77
C GLU A 310 -0.19 5.91 -19.59
N ALA A 311 -0.53 4.62 -19.66
CA ALA A 311 -0.07 3.65 -18.69
C ALA A 311 1.47 3.50 -18.72
N GLY A 312 2.11 3.71 -19.87
CA GLY A 312 3.56 3.78 -20.00
C GLY A 312 4.17 4.93 -19.20
N ARG A 313 3.63 6.15 -19.36
CA ARG A 313 4.05 7.33 -18.59
C ARG A 313 3.85 7.14 -17.08
N PHE A 314 2.72 6.54 -16.69
CA PHE A 314 2.48 6.19 -15.27
C PHE A 314 3.59 5.27 -14.74
N LEU A 315 3.95 4.25 -15.50
CA LEU A 315 4.94 3.26 -15.08
C LEU A 315 6.37 3.82 -15.03
N GLU A 316 6.73 4.73 -15.94
CA GLU A 316 7.99 5.48 -15.90
C GLU A 316 8.06 6.32 -14.62
N CYS A 317 6.99 7.03 -14.27
CA CYS A 317 6.89 7.82 -13.04
C CYS A 317 6.95 6.93 -11.78
N LEU A 318 6.25 5.79 -11.78
CA LEU A 318 6.34 4.79 -10.71
C LEU A 318 7.76 4.25 -10.54
N THR A 319 8.43 3.94 -11.65
CA THR A 319 9.81 3.45 -11.63
C THR A 319 10.77 4.50 -11.05
N ASP A 320 10.63 5.78 -11.44
CA ASP A 320 11.44 6.86 -10.87
C ASP A 320 11.25 6.97 -9.35
N PHE A 321 10.01 6.97 -8.85
CA PHE A 321 9.77 6.99 -7.40
C PHE A 321 10.32 5.76 -6.68
N LEU A 322 10.15 4.55 -7.24
CA LEU A 322 10.73 3.34 -6.66
C LEU A 322 12.25 3.42 -6.54
N LEU A 323 12.93 3.88 -7.60
CA LEU A 323 14.38 4.04 -7.61
C LEU A 323 14.89 5.07 -6.59
N ARG A 324 14.09 6.08 -6.26
CA ARG A 324 14.38 7.09 -5.22
C ARG A 324 14.15 6.58 -3.80
N LEU A 325 13.20 5.65 -3.63
CA LEU A 325 12.81 5.15 -2.30
C LEU A 325 13.61 3.91 -1.88
N LEU A 326 13.97 3.02 -2.80
CA LEU A 326 14.65 1.75 -2.50
C LEU A 326 15.94 1.85 -1.66
N PRO A 327 16.83 2.86 -1.80
CA PRO A 327 18.10 2.89 -1.09
C PRO A 327 18.02 2.94 0.44
N GLU A 328 16.96 3.53 1.01
CA GLU A 328 16.91 3.87 2.44
C GLU A 328 15.57 3.55 3.11
N SER A 329 14.69 2.83 2.42
CA SER A 329 13.33 2.62 2.89
C SER A 329 13.08 1.18 3.35
N GLY A 330 12.26 1.05 4.38
CA GLY A 330 11.75 -0.22 4.85
C GLY A 330 10.56 -0.73 4.02
N TRP A 331 9.66 -1.46 4.67
CA TRP A 331 8.47 -2.01 4.04
C TRP A 331 7.52 -0.92 3.52
N PHE A 332 6.68 -1.25 2.54
CA PHE A 332 5.70 -0.36 1.86
C PHE A 332 6.25 0.66 0.85
N VAL A 333 7.48 0.48 0.35
CA VAL A 333 8.02 1.32 -0.73
C VAL A 333 7.12 1.33 -1.96
N ASP A 334 6.66 0.16 -2.40
CA ASP A 334 5.83 0.01 -3.58
C ASP A 334 4.47 0.71 -3.45
N GLN A 335 3.79 0.52 -2.32
CA GLN A 335 2.51 1.20 -2.05
C GLN A 335 2.66 2.72 -1.90
N SER A 336 3.78 3.17 -1.32
CA SER A 336 4.07 4.61 -1.18
C SER A 336 4.41 5.23 -2.53
N ALA A 337 5.22 4.55 -3.35
CA ALA A 337 5.52 4.97 -4.71
C ALA A 337 4.25 5.06 -5.57
N LEU A 338 3.32 4.09 -5.47
CA LEU A 338 2.03 4.15 -6.16
C LEU A 338 1.23 5.41 -5.79
N LEU A 339 1.13 5.74 -4.51
CA LEU A 339 0.46 6.97 -4.07
C LEU A 339 1.14 8.20 -4.70
N MET A 340 2.47 8.23 -4.68
CA MET A 340 3.24 9.34 -5.21
C MET A 340 3.04 9.53 -6.69
N THR A 341 3.07 8.44 -7.46
CA THR A 341 2.76 8.43 -8.89
C THR A 341 1.36 8.94 -9.16
N VAL A 342 0.34 8.48 -8.42
CA VAL A 342 -1.03 8.93 -8.63
C VAL A 342 -1.16 10.44 -8.40
N ASN A 343 -0.63 10.96 -7.29
CA ASN A 343 -0.70 12.39 -6.98
C ASN A 343 0.06 13.24 -8.01
N ASP A 344 1.24 12.78 -8.45
CA ASP A 344 2.04 13.47 -9.46
C ASP A 344 1.32 13.50 -10.82
N MET A 345 0.79 12.35 -11.27
CA MET A 345 0.11 12.23 -12.56
C MET A 345 -1.20 13.01 -12.60
N VAL A 346 -2.03 12.95 -11.55
CA VAL A 346 -3.27 13.73 -11.44
C VAL A 346 -2.97 15.24 -11.37
N GLY A 347 -1.86 15.63 -10.73
CA GLY A 347 -1.43 17.03 -10.64
C GLY A 347 -0.86 17.61 -11.94
N ARG A 348 -0.26 16.78 -12.80
CA ARG A 348 0.44 17.23 -14.02
C ARG A 348 -0.48 17.49 -15.22
N THR A 349 -1.48 16.63 -15.50
CA THR A 349 -2.41 16.79 -16.64
C THR A 349 -3.57 15.79 -16.55
N GLY A 350 -4.79 16.18 -16.96
CA GLY A 350 -5.99 15.33 -16.96
C GLY A 350 -6.10 14.27 -18.07
N ASP A 351 -4.99 13.93 -18.73
CA ASP A 351 -4.97 13.05 -19.91
C ASP A 351 -4.88 11.55 -19.57
N ILE A 352 -4.64 11.20 -18.29
CA ILE A 352 -4.62 9.82 -17.81
C ILE A 352 -5.88 9.49 -17.02
N SER A 353 -6.55 8.40 -17.39
CA SER A 353 -7.69 7.84 -16.68
C SER A 353 -7.22 6.85 -15.60
N ILE A 354 -7.08 7.32 -14.36
CA ILE A 354 -6.79 6.47 -13.20
C ILE A 354 -8.10 6.11 -12.51
N LYS A 355 -8.41 4.81 -12.45
CA LYS A 355 -9.61 4.27 -11.81
C LYS A 355 -9.28 3.70 -10.42
N PRO A 356 -9.59 4.41 -9.33
CA PRO A 356 -9.59 3.83 -8.01
C PRO A 356 -10.81 2.90 -7.87
N LEU A 357 -10.55 1.61 -7.68
CA LEU A 357 -11.54 0.61 -7.29
C LEU A 357 -11.74 0.76 -5.77
N CYS A 358 -12.67 1.65 -5.42
CA CYS A 358 -12.85 2.10 -4.05
C CYS A 358 -13.60 1.05 -3.22
N TYR A 359 -13.06 0.75 -2.04
CA TYR A 359 -13.72 -0.10 -1.06
C TYR A 359 -15.12 0.39 -0.69
N LEU A 360 -15.33 1.71 -0.61
CA LEU A 360 -16.63 2.31 -0.24
C LEU A 360 -17.69 2.10 -1.31
N ASP A 361 -17.27 1.94 -2.57
CA ASP A 361 -18.16 1.66 -3.71
C ASP A 361 -18.43 0.16 -3.87
N GLY A 362 -18.00 -0.66 -2.90
CA GLY A 362 -18.20 -2.11 -2.91
C GLY A 362 -17.14 -2.87 -3.70
N PHE A 363 -15.97 -2.28 -3.97
CA PHE A 363 -14.87 -2.95 -4.64
C PHE A 363 -13.79 -3.34 -3.63
N ARG A 364 -13.84 -4.58 -3.17
CA ARG A 364 -12.81 -5.13 -2.27
C ARG A 364 -11.90 -6.05 -3.06
N PHE A 365 -10.60 -5.95 -2.82
CA PHE A 365 -9.62 -6.86 -3.41
C PHE A 365 -9.98 -8.33 -3.16
N ASP A 366 -10.39 -8.65 -1.92
CA ASP A 366 -10.77 -10.00 -1.49
C ASP A 366 -12.02 -10.57 -2.21
N ASP A 367 -12.81 -9.73 -2.88
CA ASP A 367 -13.95 -10.20 -3.70
C ASP A 367 -13.46 -10.82 -5.02
N TYR A 368 -12.26 -10.45 -5.49
CA TYR A 368 -11.70 -10.87 -6.77
C TYR A 368 -10.50 -11.80 -6.62
N PHE A 369 -9.70 -11.63 -5.57
CA PHE A 369 -8.47 -12.38 -5.37
C PHE A 369 -8.35 -12.89 -3.94
N GLN A 370 -7.88 -14.11 -3.78
CA GLN A 370 -7.54 -14.67 -2.46
C GLN A 370 -6.04 -14.97 -2.42
N SER A 371 -5.36 -14.46 -1.40
CA SER A 371 -3.97 -14.79 -1.14
C SER A 371 -3.82 -16.03 -0.25
N ALA A 372 -2.84 -16.86 -0.58
CA ALA A 372 -2.37 -17.98 0.20
C ALA A 372 -1.46 -17.54 1.37
N GLY A 373 -1.29 -18.44 2.33
CA GLY A 373 -0.32 -18.33 3.42
C GLY A 373 -0.76 -17.43 4.57
N SER A 374 -0.27 -17.74 5.78
CA SER A 374 -0.58 -16.93 6.96
C SER A 374 0.28 -15.66 7.01
N ARG A 375 -0.17 -14.66 7.78
CA ARG A 375 0.60 -13.42 7.98
C ARG A 375 1.97 -13.71 8.59
N GLU A 376 2.04 -14.67 9.50
CA GLU A 376 3.26 -15.12 10.18
C GLU A 376 4.22 -15.81 9.20
N GLU A 377 3.70 -16.65 8.30
CA GLU A 377 4.48 -17.29 7.23
C GLU A 377 5.13 -16.23 6.31
N LYS A 378 4.34 -15.25 5.85
CA LYS A 378 4.83 -14.16 4.99
C LYS A 378 5.87 -13.30 5.70
N HIS A 379 5.66 -12.98 6.98
CA HIS A 379 6.63 -12.24 7.79
C HIS A 379 7.95 -12.99 7.97
N ARG A 380 7.91 -14.32 8.14
CA ARG A 380 9.14 -15.12 8.22
C ARG A 380 9.95 -14.99 6.94
N PHE A 381 9.34 -15.18 5.77
CA PHE A 381 10.06 -15.07 4.50
C PHE A 381 10.69 -13.71 4.26
N ARG A 382 10.06 -12.62 4.73
CA ARG A 382 10.62 -11.26 4.63
C ARG A 382 11.92 -11.14 5.42
N ARG A 383 11.90 -11.56 6.70
CA ARG A 383 13.11 -11.56 7.54
C ARG A 383 14.22 -12.40 6.93
N ASP A 384 13.89 -13.60 6.46
CA ASP A 384 14.90 -14.49 5.85
C ASP A 384 15.50 -13.89 4.54
N ALA A 385 14.80 -12.97 3.85
CA ALA A 385 15.34 -12.27 2.68
C ALA A 385 16.36 -11.20 3.07
N ASP A 386 16.12 -10.52 4.18
CA ASP A 386 16.99 -9.46 4.70
C ASP A 386 18.20 -10.06 5.44
N ASP A 387 18.01 -11.13 6.23
CA ASP A 387 19.08 -11.82 6.98
C ASP A 387 20.11 -12.51 6.06
N GLY A 388 19.67 -12.93 4.87
CA GLY A 388 20.56 -13.52 3.86
C GLY A 388 21.65 -12.59 3.33
N LEU A 389 21.62 -11.31 3.71
CA LEU A 389 22.63 -10.30 3.38
C LEU A 389 23.84 -10.31 4.32
N GLU A 390 23.72 -10.85 5.55
CA GLU A 390 24.78 -10.74 6.57
C GLU A 390 25.91 -11.80 6.45
N VAL A 391 25.78 -12.81 5.58
CA VAL A 391 26.70 -13.98 5.57
C VAL A 391 27.86 -13.85 4.57
N GLY A 392 28.17 -12.63 4.07
CA GLY A 392 29.08 -12.45 2.93
C GLY A 392 30.13 -11.33 3.03
N HIS A 393 30.56 -10.93 4.23
CA HIS A 393 31.66 -9.97 4.42
C HIS A 393 32.95 -10.60 4.93
#